data_AF-A0A1B6IQN7-F1
#
_entry.id   AF-A0A1B6IQN7-F1
#
_cell.length_a   1.000
_cell.length_b   1.000
_cell.length_c   1.000
_cell.angle_alpha   90.00
_cell.angle_beta   90.00
_cell.angle_gamma   90.00
#
_symmetry.space_group_name_H-M   'P 1'
#
loop_
_entity.id
_entity.type
_entity.pdbx_description
1 polymer ?
#
loop_
_entity_poly.entity_id
_entity_poly.type
_entity_poly.pdbx_seq_one_letter_code
_entity_poly.pdbx_strand_id
1 'polypeptide(L)'
;YRPISLICTLSKIFEKIVLSRLLTHLENNSLLTNRQHGFRRGKSTITAIIDLVETIIDASEEGATTTGILLDFSKAFDSLSHKHLLDKLKALGIRGVAHQWFQSYLSGRTQMTEITQVVNNRCQKFRSTQAQITRGVPQGSVLGPVLFILYTNDIVSTLQDNCEIFLYADDTALIVSHKNVKELEIKAYIAARIAKQYSQENDLVLNEEKTQQLFFGPQRRSALELPNVSTYKEAKYLGITLDSDLNWKPHVDQLCKKLSTAL
;
A
#
# COMPACT_ATOMS: atom_id res chain seq x y z
N TYR A 1 17.00 -3.58 8.48
CA TYR A 1 17.17 -4.53 7.36
C TYR A 1 15.80 -4.96 6.86
N ARG A 2 15.57 -5.00 5.54
CA ARG A 2 14.38 -5.58 4.92
C ARG A 2 14.78 -6.95 4.35
N PRO A 3 14.52 -8.07 5.04
CA PRO A 3 14.97 -9.38 4.59
C PRO A 3 14.24 -9.79 3.31
N ILE A 4 14.98 -10.32 2.33
CA ILE A 4 14.40 -10.87 1.09
C ILE A 4 14.41 -12.38 1.22
N SER A 5 13.25 -13.00 1.08
CA SER A 5 13.10 -14.46 1.07
C SER A 5 13.68 -15.03 -0.23
N LEU A 6 14.67 -15.91 -0.10
CA LEU A 6 15.19 -16.66 -1.24
C LEU A 6 14.26 -17.85 -1.54
N ILE A 7 13.38 -17.68 -2.52
CA ILE A 7 12.44 -18.73 -2.93
C ILE A 7 13.07 -19.61 -4.02
N CYS A 8 12.76 -20.91 -3.96
CA CYS A 8 13.16 -21.89 -4.97
C CYS A 8 12.82 -21.42 -6.39
N THR A 9 13.79 -21.54 -7.31
CA THR A 9 13.64 -21.13 -8.72
C THR A 9 12.46 -21.82 -9.40
N LEU A 10 12.26 -23.13 -9.15
CA LEU A 10 11.11 -23.86 -9.70
C LEU A 10 9.78 -23.27 -9.22
N SER A 11 9.67 -22.91 -7.93
CA SER A 11 8.47 -22.24 -7.40
C SER A 11 8.21 -20.93 -8.13
N LYS A 12 9.23 -20.13 -8.43
CA LYS A 12 9.07 -18.86 -9.17
C LYS A 12 8.52 -19.08 -10.58
N ILE A 13 8.86 -20.19 -11.25
CA ILE A 13 8.31 -20.53 -12.56
C ILE A 13 6.81 -20.80 -12.45
N PHE A 14 6.40 -21.64 -11.50
CA PHE A 14 4.97 -21.92 -11.28
C PHE A 14 4.20 -20.66 -10.85
N GLU A 15 4.76 -19.86 -9.95
CA GLU A 15 4.17 -18.58 -9.54
C GLU A 15 3.93 -17.65 -10.73
N LYS A 16 4.85 -17.57 -11.70
CA LYS A 16 4.66 -16.78 -12.93
C LYS A 16 3.50 -17.28 -13.78
N ILE A 17 3.37 -18.60 -13.94
CA ILE A 17 2.28 -19.21 -14.73
C ILE A 17 0.94 -18.92 -14.05
N VAL A 18 0.85 -19.13 -12.74
CA VAL A 18 -0.37 -18.84 -11.97
C VAL A 18 -0.69 -17.36 -12.00
N LEU A 19 0.31 -16.49 -11.84
CA LEU A 19 0.13 -15.04 -11.89
C LEU A 19 -0.46 -14.59 -13.23
N SER A 20 0.06 -15.09 -14.35
CA SER A 20 -0.45 -14.74 -15.68
C SER A 20 -1.93 -15.11 -15.84
N ARG A 21 -2.31 -16.31 -15.39
CA ARG A 21 -3.71 -16.78 -15.43
C ARG A 21 -4.61 -15.97 -14.49
N LEU A 22 -4.10 -15.65 -13.30
CA LEU A 22 -4.81 -14.85 -12.30
C LEU A 22 -5.09 -13.44 -12.82
N LEU A 23 -4.07 -12.73 -13.34
CA LEU A 23 -4.25 -11.39 -13.90
C LEU A 23 -5.23 -11.40 -15.07
N THR A 24 -5.15 -12.37 -15.96
CA THR A 24 -6.10 -12.52 -17.08
C THR A 24 -7.55 -12.67 -16.56
N HIS A 25 -7.76 -13.49 -15.51
CA HIS A 25 -9.08 -13.64 -14.90
C HIS A 25 -9.58 -12.34 -14.27
N LEU A 26 -8.73 -11.62 -13.54
CA LEU A 26 -9.07 -10.35 -12.89
C LEU A 26 -9.41 -9.26 -13.89
N GLU A 27 -8.66 -9.17 -14.99
CA GLU A 27 -8.90 -8.21 -16.09
C GLU A 27 -10.21 -8.52 -16.81
N ASN A 28 -10.42 -9.77 -17.23
CA ASN A 28 -11.61 -10.19 -17.98
C ASN A 28 -12.92 -9.99 -17.20
N ASN A 29 -12.86 -10.02 -15.86
CA ASN A 29 -14.04 -9.86 -15.00
C ASN A 29 -14.08 -8.50 -14.28
N SER A 30 -13.14 -7.59 -14.59
CA SER A 30 -13.03 -6.26 -13.95
C SER A 30 -13.10 -6.29 -12.41
N LEU A 31 -12.40 -7.26 -11.81
CA LEU A 31 -12.48 -7.53 -10.36
C LEU A 31 -11.57 -6.64 -9.51
N LEU A 32 -10.62 -5.93 -10.15
CA LEU A 32 -9.72 -5.00 -9.48
C LEU A 32 -10.29 -3.59 -9.50
N THR A 33 -10.27 -2.92 -8.35
CA THR A 33 -10.65 -1.51 -8.25
C THR A 33 -9.82 -0.61 -9.17
N ASN A 34 -10.46 0.39 -9.79
CA ASN A 34 -9.79 1.35 -10.66
C ASN A 34 -8.82 2.26 -9.90
N ARG A 35 -9.00 2.39 -8.59
CA ARG A 35 -8.17 3.16 -7.66
C ARG A 35 -6.85 2.49 -7.27
N GLN A 36 -6.64 1.22 -7.66
CA GLN A 36 -5.36 0.53 -7.50
C GLN A 36 -4.47 0.77 -8.72
N HIS A 37 -3.28 1.31 -8.50
CA HIS A 37 -2.27 1.58 -9.52
C HIS A 37 -1.03 0.70 -9.36
N GLY A 38 -0.81 0.12 -8.19
CA GLY A 38 0.31 -0.78 -7.92
C GLY A 38 0.14 -2.14 -8.60
N PHE A 39 1.24 -2.65 -9.16
CA PHE A 39 1.32 -3.99 -9.77
C PHE A 39 0.25 -4.30 -10.84
N ARG A 40 -0.27 -3.27 -11.51
CA ARG A 40 -1.21 -3.40 -12.63
C ARG A 40 -0.58 -3.01 -13.94
N ARG A 41 -1.02 -3.67 -15.02
CA ARG A 41 -0.59 -3.35 -16.37
C ARG A 41 -1.09 -1.95 -16.77
N GLY A 42 -0.20 -1.14 -17.34
CA GLY A 42 -0.54 0.22 -17.80
C GLY A 42 -0.69 1.27 -16.69
N LYS A 43 -0.47 0.90 -15.43
CA LYS A 43 -0.43 1.82 -14.29
C LYS A 43 0.99 1.94 -13.75
N SER A 44 1.30 3.07 -13.15
CA SER A 44 2.60 3.39 -12.56
C SER A 44 2.44 4.33 -11.37
N THR A 45 3.52 4.57 -10.63
CA THR A 45 3.56 5.58 -9.57
C THR A 45 3.11 6.95 -10.10
N ILE A 46 3.56 7.32 -11.30
CA ILE A 46 3.20 8.58 -11.96
C ILE A 46 1.68 8.66 -12.18
N THR A 47 1.06 7.61 -12.72
CA THR A 47 -0.40 7.62 -12.95
C THR A 47 -1.18 7.77 -11.65
N ALA A 48 -0.67 7.23 -10.52
CA ALA A 48 -1.33 7.33 -9.22
C ALA A 48 -1.24 8.76 -8.67
N ILE A 49 -0.06 9.38 -8.82
CA ILE A 49 0.17 10.76 -8.39
C ILE A 49 -0.65 11.73 -9.23
N ILE A 50 -0.71 11.54 -10.55
CA ILE A 50 -1.53 12.39 -11.44
C ILE A 50 -3.00 12.33 -11.02
N ASP A 51 -3.58 11.13 -10.90
CA ASP A 51 -5.00 10.95 -10.52
C ASP A 51 -5.30 11.58 -9.13
N LEU A 52 -4.39 11.40 -8.16
CA LEU A 52 -4.50 12.02 -6.83
C LEU A 52 -4.45 13.55 -6.90
N VAL A 53 -3.52 14.12 -7.67
CA VAL A 53 -3.30 15.56 -7.76
C VAL A 53 -4.43 16.24 -8.53
N GLU A 54 -4.88 15.65 -9.65
CA GLU A 54 -6.04 16.11 -10.41
C GLU A 54 -7.27 16.18 -9.50
N THR A 55 -7.53 15.13 -8.72
CA THR A 55 -8.63 15.11 -7.74
C THR A 55 -8.53 16.26 -6.72
N ILE A 56 -7.33 16.60 -6.25
CA ILE A 56 -7.12 17.72 -5.31
C ILE A 56 -7.33 19.07 -6.01
N ILE A 57 -6.84 19.22 -7.23
CA ILE A 57 -6.96 20.45 -8.03
C ILE A 57 -8.43 20.72 -8.34
N ASP A 58 -9.16 19.73 -8.87
CA ASP A 58 -10.57 19.84 -9.22
C ASP A 58 -11.40 20.27 -8.00
N ALA A 59 -11.17 19.64 -6.84
CA ALA A 59 -11.83 20.03 -5.59
C ALA A 59 -11.50 21.48 -5.18
N SER A 60 -10.25 21.91 -5.36
CA SER A 60 -9.83 23.28 -5.04
C SER A 60 -10.47 24.31 -5.99
N GLU A 61 -10.61 23.99 -7.27
CA GLU A 61 -11.27 24.84 -8.27
C GLU A 61 -12.77 25.02 -7.96
N GLU A 62 -13.41 24.00 -7.38
CA GLU A 62 -14.79 24.07 -6.86
C GLU A 62 -14.91 24.87 -5.55
N GLY A 63 -13.80 25.38 -5.02
CA GLY A 63 -13.73 26.11 -3.76
C GLY A 63 -13.76 25.22 -2.51
N ALA A 64 -13.55 23.91 -2.66
CA ALA A 64 -13.44 23.00 -1.53
C ALA A 64 -12.03 23.05 -0.90
N THR A 65 -11.97 22.73 0.39
CA THR A 65 -10.71 22.42 1.07
C THR A 65 -10.56 20.92 1.15
N THR A 66 -9.34 20.44 0.94
CA THR A 66 -9.04 19.00 0.83
C THR A 66 -8.05 18.61 1.90
N THR A 67 -8.28 17.47 2.55
CA THR A 67 -7.30 16.82 3.42
C THR A 67 -6.88 15.48 2.81
N GLY A 68 -5.58 15.28 2.70
CA GLY A 68 -4.96 14.01 2.34
C GLY A 68 -4.45 13.30 3.59
N ILE A 69 -4.76 12.02 3.73
CA ILE A 69 -4.28 11.15 4.81
C ILE A 69 -3.49 10.02 4.17
N LEU A 70 -2.17 10.04 4.37
CA LEU A 70 -1.25 9.02 3.86
C LEU A 70 -1.06 7.96 4.93
N LEU A 71 -1.66 6.78 4.73
CA LEU A 71 -1.59 5.66 5.65
C LEU A 71 -0.27 4.90 5.46
N ASP A 72 0.40 4.56 6.56
CA ASP A 72 1.61 3.72 6.57
C ASP A 72 1.28 2.38 7.23
N PHE A 73 1.47 1.27 6.49
CA PHE A 73 1.26 -0.07 7.01
C PHE A 73 2.58 -0.72 7.45
N SER A 74 2.66 -1.07 8.73
CA SER A 74 3.82 -1.77 9.28
C SER A 74 3.89 -3.22 8.79
N LYS A 75 4.98 -3.54 8.10
CA LYS A 75 5.26 -4.90 7.58
C LYS A 75 4.07 -5.48 6.80
N ALA A 76 3.50 -4.67 5.90
CA ALA A 76 2.24 -4.97 5.22
C ALA A 76 2.18 -6.39 4.60
N PHE A 77 3.25 -6.81 3.91
CA PHE A 77 3.35 -8.14 3.32
C PHE A 77 3.49 -9.28 4.34
N ASP A 78 4.11 -9.04 5.50
CA ASP A 78 4.30 -10.06 6.54
C ASP A 78 3.05 -10.20 7.42
N SER A 79 2.16 -9.21 7.39
CA SER A 79 0.99 -9.12 8.27
C SER A 79 -0.26 -9.82 7.71
N LEU A 80 -0.27 -10.27 6.46
CA LEU A 80 -1.47 -10.83 5.83
C LEU A 80 -1.93 -12.14 6.49
N SER A 81 -3.17 -12.20 6.94
CA SER A 81 -3.74 -13.46 7.41
C SER A 81 -4.03 -14.40 6.25
N HIS A 82 -3.47 -15.62 6.29
CA HIS A 82 -3.69 -16.61 5.22
C HIS A 82 -5.16 -16.98 5.09
N LYS A 83 -5.89 -17.03 6.21
CA LYS A 83 -7.33 -17.30 6.21
C LYS A 83 -8.10 -16.20 5.48
N HIS A 84 -7.92 -14.94 5.89
CA HIS A 84 -8.60 -13.81 5.25
C HIS A 84 -8.22 -13.67 3.78
N LEU A 85 -6.95 -13.93 3.41
CA LEU A 85 -6.52 -13.93 2.02
C LEU A 85 -7.27 -14.99 1.20
N LEU A 86 -7.38 -16.22 1.70
CA LEU A 86 -8.13 -17.29 1.02
C LEU A 86 -9.62 -16.97 0.90
N ASP A 87 -10.22 -16.35 1.91
CA ASP A 87 -11.62 -15.93 1.89
C ASP A 87 -11.86 -14.83 0.85
N LYS A 88 -10.98 -13.82 0.78
CA LYS A 88 -11.02 -12.76 -0.24
C LYS A 88 -10.81 -13.30 -1.66
N LEU A 89 -9.87 -14.21 -1.87
CA LEU A 89 -9.68 -14.87 -3.17
C LEU A 89 -10.95 -15.61 -3.60
N LYS A 90 -11.63 -16.29 -2.67
CA LYS A 90 -12.89 -16.98 -2.93
C LYS A 90 -14.03 -16.02 -3.29
N ALA A 91 -14.09 -14.87 -2.62
CA ALA A 91 -15.04 -13.78 -2.91
C ALA A 91 -14.82 -13.21 -4.33
N LEU A 92 -13.56 -13.12 -4.76
CA LEU A 92 -13.16 -12.74 -6.13
C LEU A 92 -13.38 -13.85 -7.18
N GLY A 93 -14.06 -14.95 -6.84
CA GLY A 93 -14.40 -16.00 -7.79
C GLY A 93 -13.32 -17.09 -7.98
N ILE A 94 -12.19 -17.01 -7.27
CA ILE A 94 -11.15 -18.04 -7.32
C ILE A 94 -11.61 -19.23 -6.47
N ARG A 95 -12.05 -20.29 -7.14
CA ARG A 95 -12.71 -21.46 -6.50
C ARG A 95 -12.11 -22.78 -6.97
N GLY A 96 -12.52 -23.88 -6.34
CA GLY A 96 -12.13 -25.24 -6.71
C GLY A 96 -10.62 -25.47 -6.64
N VAL A 97 -10.06 -26.09 -7.69
CA VAL A 97 -8.63 -26.46 -7.76
C VAL A 97 -7.71 -25.25 -7.61
N ALA A 98 -8.07 -24.09 -8.16
CA ALA A 98 -7.26 -22.88 -8.04
C ALA A 98 -7.18 -22.38 -6.59
N HIS A 99 -8.32 -22.41 -5.87
CA HIS A 99 -8.37 -22.02 -4.46
C HIS A 99 -7.56 -23.00 -3.58
N GLN A 100 -7.70 -24.30 -3.82
CA GLN A 100 -6.91 -25.33 -3.15
C GLN A 100 -5.41 -25.17 -3.41
N TRP A 101 -5.03 -24.75 -4.62
CA TRP A 101 -3.64 -24.45 -4.93
C TRP A 101 -3.10 -23.28 -4.09
N PHE A 102 -3.86 -22.17 -3.96
CA PHE A 102 -3.46 -21.06 -3.09
C PHE A 102 -3.40 -21.48 -1.62
N GLN A 103 -4.32 -22.32 -1.16
CA GLN A 103 -4.29 -22.88 0.19
C GLN A 103 -3.01 -23.67 0.41
N SER A 104 -2.65 -24.55 -0.52
CA SER A 104 -1.38 -25.31 -0.48
C SER A 104 -0.15 -24.41 -0.60
N TYR A 105 -0.22 -23.32 -1.38
CA TYR A 105 0.88 -22.39 -1.58
C TYR A 105 1.26 -21.64 -0.30
N LEU A 106 0.26 -21.30 0.52
CA LEU A 106 0.42 -20.54 1.77
C LEU A 106 0.70 -21.45 2.98
N SER A 107 0.20 -22.69 2.97
CA SER A 107 0.27 -23.61 4.11
C SER A 107 1.62 -24.33 4.24
N GLY A 108 1.98 -24.71 5.47
CA GLY A 108 3.15 -25.57 5.75
C GLY A 108 4.50 -24.94 5.41
N ARG A 109 4.54 -23.61 5.24
CA ARG A 109 5.77 -22.90 4.90
C ARG A 109 6.60 -22.63 6.15
N THR A 110 7.90 -22.61 5.95
CA THR A 110 8.87 -22.28 6.98
C THR A 110 9.92 -21.32 6.45
N GLN A 111 10.52 -20.56 7.36
CA GLN A 111 11.65 -19.67 7.08
C GLN A 111 12.80 -19.90 8.05
N MET A 112 13.98 -19.51 7.61
CA MET A 112 15.19 -19.44 8.42
C MET A 112 16.08 -18.31 7.87
N THR A 113 16.88 -17.70 8.73
CA THR A 113 17.82 -16.65 8.36
C THR A 113 19.21 -17.25 8.23
N GLU A 114 19.90 -16.97 7.11
CA GLU A 114 21.30 -17.32 6.90
C GLU A 114 22.14 -16.03 6.84
N ILE A 115 23.16 -15.93 7.69
CA ILE A 115 24.14 -14.84 7.68
C ILE A 115 25.46 -15.43 7.22
N THR A 116 26.11 -14.79 6.24
CA THR A 116 27.47 -15.15 5.82
C THR A 116 28.47 -14.17 6.42
N GLN A 117 29.46 -14.66 7.16
CA GLN A 117 30.53 -13.87 7.75
C GLN A 117 31.88 -14.41 7.30
N VAL A 118 32.83 -13.51 7.01
CA VAL A 118 34.23 -13.88 6.76
C VAL A 118 34.95 -13.91 8.10
N VAL A 119 35.42 -15.09 8.52
CA VAL A 119 36.23 -15.29 9.72
C VAL A 119 37.53 -15.95 9.28
N ASN A 120 38.68 -15.35 9.59
CA ASN A 120 40.01 -15.86 9.22
C ASN A 120 40.17 -16.15 7.71
N ASN A 121 39.78 -15.20 6.84
CA ASN A 121 39.77 -15.36 5.38
C ASN A 121 38.92 -16.55 4.85
N ARG A 122 37.98 -17.06 5.66
CA ARG A 122 37.02 -18.10 5.24
C ARG A 122 35.59 -17.62 5.40
N CYS A 123 34.78 -17.81 4.37
CA CYS A 123 33.34 -17.57 4.44
C CYS A 123 32.67 -18.68 5.27
N GLN A 124 32.05 -18.30 6.39
CA GLN A 124 31.23 -19.18 7.22
C GLN A 124 29.78 -18.73 7.16
N LYS A 125 28.85 -19.71 7.15
CA LYS A 125 27.41 -19.48 7.10
C LYS A 125 26.78 -19.87 8.44
N PHE A 126 26.08 -18.93 9.05
CA PHE A 126 25.35 -19.12 10.30
C PHE A 126 23.86 -19.12 10.02
N ARG A 127 23.15 -20.12 10.54
CA ARG A 127 21.74 -20.38 10.26
C ARG A 127 20.93 -20.32 11.54
N SER A 128 19.80 -19.62 11.51
CA SER A 128 18.82 -19.69 12.59
C SER A 128 18.10 -21.04 12.61
N THR A 129 17.40 -21.33 13.70
CA THR A 129 16.38 -22.37 13.71
C THR A 129 15.27 -22.05 12.71
N GLN A 130 14.62 -23.09 12.21
CA GLN A 130 13.51 -23.00 11.27
C GLN A 130 12.24 -22.59 12.02
N ALA A 131 11.55 -21.56 11.52
CA ALA A 131 10.30 -21.05 12.06
C ALA A 131 9.17 -21.25 11.06
N GLN A 132 7.97 -21.60 11.54
CA GLN A 132 6.77 -21.70 10.70
C GLN A 132 6.31 -20.30 10.28
N ILE A 133 5.84 -20.17 9.04
CA ILE A 133 5.22 -18.96 8.51
C ILE A 133 3.70 -19.14 8.63
N THR A 134 3.09 -18.47 9.59
CA THR A 134 1.65 -18.53 9.85
C THR A 134 0.86 -17.36 9.25
N ARG A 135 1.57 -16.31 8.84
CA ARG A 135 1.02 -15.06 8.28
C ARG A 135 1.99 -14.52 7.23
N GLY A 136 1.46 -13.67 6.36
CA GLY A 136 2.20 -12.94 5.35
C GLY A 136 2.46 -13.73 4.07
N VAL A 137 2.96 -13.02 3.07
CA VAL A 137 3.44 -13.59 1.81
C VAL A 137 4.95 -13.39 1.70
N PRO A 138 5.71 -14.37 1.18
CA PRO A 138 7.17 -14.28 1.17
C PRO A 138 7.66 -13.06 0.40
N GLN A 139 8.48 -12.23 1.03
CA GLN A 139 9.00 -11.02 0.41
C GLN A 139 10.06 -11.39 -0.65
N GLY A 140 9.73 -11.25 -1.93
CA GLY A 140 10.54 -11.78 -3.05
C GLY A 140 9.85 -12.89 -3.85
N SER A 141 8.61 -13.25 -3.46
CA SER A 141 7.70 -14.03 -4.30
C SER A 141 7.19 -13.20 -5.48
N VAL A 142 6.90 -13.89 -6.57
CA VAL A 142 6.29 -13.32 -7.76
C VAL A 142 4.81 -13.03 -7.48
N LEU A 143 4.14 -13.88 -6.70
CA LEU A 143 2.72 -13.71 -6.35
C LEU A 143 2.46 -12.73 -5.21
N GLY A 144 3.41 -12.56 -4.27
CA GLY A 144 3.21 -11.76 -3.06
C GLY A 144 2.65 -10.35 -3.30
N PRO A 145 3.25 -9.57 -4.22
CA PRO A 145 2.71 -8.26 -4.65
C PRO A 145 1.24 -8.29 -5.06
N VAL A 146 0.86 -9.28 -5.87
CA VAL A 146 -0.51 -9.38 -6.39
C VAL A 146 -1.48 -9.89 -5.33
N LEU A 147 -1.05 -10.81 -4.47
CA LEU A 147 -1.86 -11.26 -3.34
C LEU A 147 -2.15 -10.11 -2.37
N PHE A 148 -1.21 -9.18 -2.17
CA PHE A 148 -1.45 -7.99 -1.35
C PHE A 148 -2.53 -7.08 -1.95
N ILE A 149 -2.44 -6.72 -3.23
CA ILE A 149 -3.44 -5.84 -3.84
C ILE A 149 -4.84 -6.48 -3.88
N LEU A 150 -4.92 -7.82 -3.98
CA LEU A 150 -6.19 -8.54 -3.90
C LEU A 150 -6.75 -8.55 -2.48
N TYR A 151 -5.86 -8.62 -1.48
CA TYR A 151 -6.22 -8.56 -0.08
C TYR A 151 -6.82 -7.21 0.32
N THR A 152 -6.32 -6.12 -0.25
CA THR A 152 -6.78 -4.76 0.04
C THR A 152 -7.81 -4.24 -0.96
N ASN A 153 -8.23 -5.04 -1.94
CA ASN A 153 -9.06 -4.56 -3.06
C ASN A 153 -10.42 -3.98 -2.63
N ASP A 154 -11.03 -4.55 -1.59
CA ASP A 154 -12.34 -4.19 -1.05
C ASP A 154 -12.32 -2.98 -0.10
N ILE A 155 -11.13 -2.49 0.30
CA ILE A 155 -11.02 -1.27 1.11
C ILE A 155 -11.66 -0.07 0.42
N VAL A 156 -11.63 -0.05 -0.92
CA VAL A 156 -12.22 1.02 -1.72
C VAL A 156 -13.72 1.07 -1.55
N SER A 157 -14.39 -0.08 -1.66
CA SER A 157 -15.84 -0.16 -1.41
C SER A 157 -16.22 0.16 0.04
N THR A 158 -15.34 -0.11 1.00
CA THR A 158 -15.58 0.21 2.42
C THR A 158 -15.55 1.72 2.69
N LEU A 159 -14.77 2.48 1.92
CA LEU A 159 -14.52 3.91 2.16
C LEU A 159 -15.19 4.86 1.15
N GLN A 160 -15.78 4.33 0.07
CA GLN A 160 -16.30 5.08 -1.08
C GLN A 160 -17.26 6.24 -0.73
N ASP A 161 -18.04 6.12 0.35
CA ASP A 161 -19.02 7.15 0.72
C ASP A 161 -18.40 8.34 1.48
N ASN A 162 -17.18 8.18 1.99
CA ASN A 162 -16.55 9.13 2.90
C ASN A 162 -15.29 9.78 2.33
N CYS A 163 -14.58 9.09 1.43
CA CYS A 163 -13.38 9.62 0.80
C CYS A 163 -13.10 8.98 -0.56
N GLU A 164 -12.31 9.68 -1.35
CA GLU A 164 -11.59 9.09 -2.47
C GLU A 164 -10.34 8.40 -1.94
N ILE A 165 -9.98 7.28 -2.55
CA ILE A 165 -8.84 6.47 -2.11
C ILE A 165 -7.92 6.17 -3.29
N PHE A 166 -6.62 6.26 -3.05
CA PHE A 166 -5.59 5.97 -4.03
C PHE A 166 -4.66 4.93 -3.47
N LEU A 167 -4.54 3.80 -4.17
CA LEU A 167 -3.75 2.66 -3.75
C LEU A 167 -2.58 2.46 -4.71
N TYR A 168 -1.39 2.30 -4.15
CA TYR A 168 -0.24 1.77 -4.86
C TYR A 168 0.45 0.73 -3.96
N ALA A 169 0.07 -0.53 -4.16
CA ALA A 169 0.48 -1.59 -3.23
C ALA A 169 0.12 -1.22 -1.79
N ASP A 170 1.08 -1.19 -0.86
CA ASP A 170 0.92 -0.82 0.54
C ASP A 170 0.77 0.70 0.77
N ASP A 171 1.23 1.54 -0.15
CA ASP A 171 1.04 2.99 -0.04
C ASP A 171 -0.43 3.35 -0.32
N THR A 172 -1.12 3.85 0.70
CA THR A 172 -2.56 4.20 0.63
C THR A 172 -2.76 5.66 1.00
N ALA A 173 -3.44 6.40 0.12
CA ALA A 173 -3.84 7.79 0.37
C ALA A 173 -5.36 7.91 0.40
N LEU A 174 -5.90 8.54 1.44
CA LEU A 174 -7.30 8.94 1.53
C LEU A 174 -7.40 10.44 1.24
N ILE A 175 -8.25 10.83 0.30
CA ILE A 175 -8.51 12.22 -0.07
C ILE A 175 -9.96 12.54 0.29
N VAL A 176 -10.14 13.52 1.16
CA VAL A 176 -11.45 14.00 1.59
C VAL A 176 -11.53 15.48 1.24
N SER A 177 -12.60 15.89 0.57
CA SER A 177 -12.81 17.27 0.12
C SER A 177 -14.17 17.78 0.53
N HIS A 178 -14.24 19.00 1.03
CA HIS A 178 -15.50 19.65 1.35
C HIS A 178 -15.38 21.19 1.40
N LYS A 179 -16.46 21.91 1.05
CA LYS A 179 -16.49 23.39 1.06
C LYS A 179 -16.56 23.98 2.47
N ASN A 180 -17.15 23.23 3.39
CA ASN A 180 -17.20 23.56 4.82
C ASN A 180 -16.13 22.75 5.57
N VAL A 181 -15.25 23.45 6.30
CA VAL A 181 -14.13 22.86 7.05
C VAL A 181 -14.59 21.93 8.18
N LYS A 182 -15.70 22.23 8.88
CA LYS A 182 -16.20 21.35 9.95
C LYS A 182 -16.68 20.01 9.41
N GLU A 183 -17.37 20.04 8.27
CA GLU A 183 -17.81 18.83 7.57
C GLU A 183 -16.61 18.05 6.99
N LEU A 184 -15.58 18.76 6.50
CA LEU A 184 -14.31 18.15 6.09
C LEU A 184 -13.69 17.36 7.25
N GLU A 185 -13.60 17.97 8.43
CA GLU A 185 -13.04 17.36 9.64
C GLU A 185 -13.84 16.13 10.08
N ILE A 186 -15.17 16.22 10.09
CA ILE A 186 -16.06 15.10 10.44
C ILE A 186 -15.86 13.94 9.45
N LYS A 187 -15.90 14.22 8.14
CA LYS A 187 -15.70 13.18 7.11
C LYS A 187 -14.31 12.56 7.18
N ALA A 188 -13.28 13.37 7.39
CA ALA A 188 -11.90 12.90 7.53
C ALA A 188 -11.73 11.99 8.75
N TYR A 189 -12.34 12.37 9.88
CA TYR A 189 -12.33 11.55 11.09
C TYR A 189 -13.05 10.22 10.89
N ILE A 190 -14.21 10.24 10.23
CA ILE A 190 -14.97 9.03 9.89
C ILE A 190 -14.14 8.13 8.96
N ALA A 191 -13.57 8.69 7.89
CA ALA A 191 -12.74 7.95 6.94
C ALA A 191 -11.52 7.31 7.61
N ALA A 192 -10.78 8.05 8.43
CA ALA A 192 -9.64 7.52 9.17
C ALA A 192 -10.04 6.40 10.15
N ARG A 193 -11.19 6.55 10.83
CA ARG A 193 -11.70 5.54 11.76
C ARG A 193 -12.12 4.26 11.03
N ILE A 194 -12.81 4.38 9.90
CA ILE A 194 -13.19 3.23 9.07
C ILE A 194 -11.94 2.54 8.52
N ALA A 195 -10.95 3.30 8.04
CA ALA A 195 -9.68 2.73 7.58
C ALA A 195 -8.95 1.96 8.71
N LYS A 196 -8.92 2.52 9.93
CA LYS A 196 -8.36 1.85 11.10
C LYS A 196 -9.12 0.57 11.46
N GLN A 197 -10.46 0.61 11.46
CA GLN A 197 -11.29 -0.55 11.72
C GLN A 197 -11.09 -1.63 10.66
N TYR A 198 -11.12 -1.26 9.37
CA TYR A 198 -10.82 -2.17 8.26
C TYR A 198 -9.45 -2.81 8.43
N SER A 199 -8.45 -2.03 8.84
CA SER A 199 -7.09 -2.54 9.07
C SER A 199 -7.08 -3.59 10.18
N GLN A 200 -7.77 -3.35 11.30
CA GLN A 200 -7.87 -4.30 12.41
C GLN A 200 -8.60 -5.58 12.02
N GLU A 201 -9.75 -5.47 11.34
CA GLU A 201 -10.54 -6.61 10.88
C GLU A 201 -9.82 -7.46 9.83
N ASN A 202 -8.94 -6.82 9.06
CA ASN A 202 -8.12 -7.48 8.04
C ASN A 202 -6.67 -7.67 8.51
N ASP A 203 -6.39 -7.70 9.81
CA ASP A 203 -5.07 -8.13 10.31
C ASP A 203 -3.88 -7.26 9.80
N LEU A 204 -4.16 -6.05 9.31
CA LEU A 204 -3.20 -5.04 8.85
C LEU A 204 -2.82 -4.13 10.02
N VAL A 205 -1.52 -3.85 10.14
CA VAL A 205 -0.98 -3.02 11.22
C VAL A 205 -0.78 -1.60 10.71
N LEU A 206 -1.75 -0.71 10.97
CA LEU A 206 -1.61 0.71 10.67
C LEU A 206 -0.61 1.36 11.65
N ASN A 207 0.35 2.11 11.11
CA ASN A 207 1.30 2.89 11.88
C ASN A 207 0.80 4.32 12.05
N GLU A 208 0.17 4.62 13.19
CA GLU A 208 -0.38 5.95 13.47
C GLU A 208 0.71 7.03 13.49
N GLU A 209 1.89 6.73 14.05
CA GLU A 209 3.01 7.68 14.13
C GLU A 209 3.57 8.08 12.76
N LYS A 210 3.54 7.15 11.80
CA LYS A 210 3.99 7.39 10.42
C LYS A 210 2.87 7.81 9.48
N THR A 211 1.62 7.74 9.92
CA THR A 211 0.49 8.24 9.14
C THR A 211 0.58 9.75 9.09
N GLN A 212 0.50 10.32 7.89
CA GLN A 212 0.71 11.74 7.66
C GLN A 212 -0.56 12.39 7.15
N GLN A 213 -0.88 13.58 7.67
CA GLN A 213 -1.99 14.41 7.18
C GLN A 213 -1.45 15.66 6.48
N LEU A 214 -2.04 16.00 5.34
CA LEU A 214 -1.78 17.24 4.60
C LEU A 214 -3.08 17.95 4.26
N PHE A 215 -3.06 19.28 4.28
CA PHE A 215 -4.18 20.11 3.86
C PHE A 215 -3.85 20.88 2.58
N PHE A 216 -4.82 20.94 1.69
CA PHE A 216 -4.76 21.61 0.38
C PHE A 216 -5.96 22.55 0.21
N GLY A 217 -5.80 23.57 -0.62
CA GLY A 217 -6.87 24.51 -0.96
C GLY A 217 -6.98 25.73 -0.02
N PRO A 218 -8.04 26.55 -0.21
CA PRO A 218 -8.09 27.93 0.26
C PRO A 218 -8.21 28.08 1.78
N GLN A 219 -8.89 27.17 2.47
CA GLN A 219 -9.12 27.25 3.93
C GLN A 219 -8.21 26.30 4.73
N ARG A 220 -7.12 25.82 4.13
CA ARG A 220 -6.19 24.85 4.75
C ARG A 220 -5.59 25.29 6.10
N ARG A 221 -5.54 26.59 6.38
CA ARG A 221 -5.03 27.13 7.67
C ARG A 221 -6.04 27.00 8.81
N SER A 222 -7.30 26.76 8.49
CA SER A 222 -8.40 26.67 9.45
C SER A 222 -8.80 25.23 9.76
N ALA A 223 -8.27 24.25 9.03
CA ALA A 223 -8.57 22.84 9.23
C ALA A 223 -7.81 22.28 10.44
N LEU A 224 -8.51 21.51 11.27
CA LEU A 224 -7.96 20.88 12.47
C LEU A 224 -7.34 19.51 12.17
N GLU A 225 -6.30 19.20 12.95
CA GLU A 225 -5.56 17.93 12.88
C GLU A 225 -6.42 16.76 13.38
N LEU A 226 -6.29 15.61 12.74
CA LEU A 226 -6.91 14.38 13.23
C LEU A 226 -6.22 13.88 14.50
N PRO A 227 -6.95 13.29 15.46
CA PRO A 227 -6.35 12.70 16.64
C PRO A 227 -5.32 11.62 16.26
N ASN A 228 -4.14 11.67 16.86
CA ASN A 228 -3.02 10.73 16.66
C ASN A 228 -2.45 10.67 15.23
N VAL A 229 -2.70 11.68 14.40
CA VAL A 229 -2.09 11.80 13.07
C VAL A 229 -1.26 13.07 13.03
N SER A 230 0.00 12.93 12.61
CA SER A 230 0.89 14.09 12.51
C SER A 230 0.60 14.88 11.24
N THR A 231 0.39 16.19 11.38
CA THR A 231 0.16 17.09 10.24
C THR A 231 1.48 17.62 9.71
N TYR A 232 1.63 17.62 8.38
CA TYR A 232 2.81 18.12 7.70
C TYR A 232 2.43 19.08 6.56
N LYS A 233 3.33 20.05 6.30
CA LYS A 233 3.23 20.94 5.13
C LYS A 233 3.74 20.28 3.84
N GLU A 234 4.59 19.28 3.99
CA GLU A 234 5.13 18.49 2.91
C GLU A 234 5.24 17.02 3.34
N ALA A 235 4.96 16.12 2.42
CA ALA A 235 5.05 14.68 2.66
C ALA A 235 5.52 13.96 1.41
N LYS A 236 6.22 12.84 1.61
CA LYS A 236 6.72 12.04 0.51
C LYS A 236 5.72 10.94 0.19
N TYR A 237 5.17 10.96 -1.02
CA TYR A 237 4.26 9.94 -1.53
C TYR A 237 4.78 9.40 -2.87
N LEU A 238 4.96 8.09 -2.97
CA LEU A 238 5.40 7.40 -4.20
C LEU A 238 6.69 7.96 -4.83
N GLY A 239 7.60 8.49 -4.00
CA GLY A 239 8.88 9.04 -4.42
C GLY A 239 8.88 10.55 -4.67
N ILE A 240 7.72 11.20 -4.71
CA ILE A 240 7.56 12.64 -4.92
C ILE A 240 7.21 13.33 -3.60
N THR A 241 7.70 14.55 -3.42
CA THR A 241 7.37 15.37 -2.25
C THR A 241 6.17 16.23 -2.61
N LEU A 242 5.01 15.92 -2.02
CA LEU A 242 3.78 16.70 -2.12
C LEU A 242 3.85 17.83 -1.11
N ASP A 243 3.68 19.07 -1.55
CA ASP A 243 3.56 20.25 -0.69
C ASP A 243 2.11 20.75 -0.67
N SER A 244 1.68 21.38 0.43
CA SER A 244 0.33 21.92 0.59
C SER A 244 -0.09 22.94 -0.49
N ASP A 245 0.88 23.53 -1.20
CA ASP A 245 0.69 24.49 -2.30
C ASP A 245 0.74 23.83 -3.68
N LEU A 246 1.07 22.53 -3.77
CA LEU A 246 1.29 21.78 -5.01
C LEU A 246 2.21 22.52 -6.01
N ASN A 247 3.21 23.24 -5.49
CA ASN A 247 4.12 24.04 -6.32
C ASN A 247 5.41 23.29 -6.68
N TRP A 248 5.61 22.09 -6.12
CA TRP A 248 6.71 21.17 -6.40
C TRP A 248 8.11 21.69 -6.03
N LYS A 249 8.23 22.92 -5.49
CA LYS A 249 9.53 23.51 -5.13
C LYS A 249 10.32 22.64 -4.16
N PRO A 250 9.72 22.12 -3.06
CA PRO A 250 10.47 21.27 -2.15
C PRO A 250 11.01 20.00 -2.82
N HIS A 251 10.24 19.42 -3.73
CA HIS A 251 10.66 18.25 -4.49
C HIS A 251 11.84 18.56 -5.41
N VAL A 252 11.74 19.64 -6.20
CA VAL A 252 12.80 20.09 -7.12
C VAL A 252 14.08 20.42 -6.36
N ASP A 253 13.98 21.16 -5.24
CA ASP A 253 15.13 21.53 -4.42
C ASP A 253 15.84 20.30 -3.84
N GLN A 254 15.09 19.31 -3.34
CA GLN A 254 15.64 18.05 -2.84
C GLN A 254 16.32 17.24 -3.95
N LEU A 255 15.74 17.24 -5.16
CA LEU A 255 16.31 16.54 -6.31
C LEU A 255 17.60 17.20 -6.76
N CYS A 256 17.62 18.53 -6.91
CA CYS A 256 18.81 19.31 -7.24
C CYS A 256 19.94 19.05 -6.24
N LYS A 257 19.64 19.06 -4.93
CA LYS A 257 20.61 18.72 -3.88
C LYS A 257 21.19 17.31 -4.08
N LYS A 258 20.35 16.30 -4.28
CA LYS A 258 20.81 14.92 -4.49
C LYS A 258 21.68 14.76 -5.73
N LEU A 259 21.33 15.43 -6.82
CA LEU A 259 22.11 15.42 -8.06
C LEU A 259 23.46 16.12 -7.86
N SER A 260 23.50 17.22 -7.12
CA SER A 260 24.74 17.96 -6.83
C SER A 260 25.73 17.18 -5.96
N THR A 261 25.25 16.25 -5.13
CA THR A 261 26.09 15.39 -4.27
C THR A 261 26.49 14.06 -4.93
N ALA A 262 25.93 13.74 -6.11
CA ALA A 262 26.25 12.54 -6.86
C ALA A 262 27.33 12.77 -7.95
N LEU A 263 27.76 14.02 -8.09
CA LEU A 263 28.96 14.46 -8.84
C LEU A 263 30.13 14.62 -7.88
#